data_AF-A0A2N8TB18-F1
#
_entry.id   AF-A0A2N8TB18-F1
#
_cell.length_a   1.000
_cell.length_b   1.000
_cell.length_c   1.000
_cell.angle_alpha   90.00
_cell.angle_beta   90.00
_cell.angle_gamma   90.00
#
_symmetry.space_group_name_H-M   'P 1'
#
loop_
_entity.id
_entity.type
_entity.pdbx_description
1 polymer ?
#
loop_
_entity_poly.entity_id
_entity_poly.type
_entity_poly.pdbx_seq_one_letter_code
_entity_poly.pdbx_strand_id
1 'polypeptide(L)'
;MTRRLKKDVLEVRLGTEPAPDAASALAQRVLESCGRPLATVAVPGGRAFLGVMGTGLGGLNLAVVTLTVTAADGGGTVLVRGAAKEGLIKQHGGRRAAEEIVSRWLAEDPTAWPET
;
A
#
# COMPACT_ATOMS: atom_id res chain seq x y z
N MET A 1 10.07 -22.79 -22.30
CA MET A 1 9.43 -21.47 -22.54
C MET A 1 8.90 -20.91 -21.22
N THR A 2 9.43 -19.80 -20.73
CA THR A 2 8.94 -19.14 -19.50
C THR A 2 7.71 -18.31 -19.83
N ARG A 3 6.52 -18.77 -19.39
CA ARG A 3 5.27 -18.00 -19.55
C ARG A 3 5.28 -16.83 -18.57
N ARG A 4 5.20 -15.58 -19.07
CA ARG A 4 5.13 -14.39 -18.20
C ARG A 4 3.83 -14.41 -17.41
N LEU A 5 3.92 -14.45 -16.08
CA LEU A 5 2.78 -14.33 -15.18
C LEU A 5 2.14 -12.94 -15.32
N LYS A 6 0.80 -12.92 -15.35
CA LYS A 6 0.01 -11.68 -15.42
C LYS A 6 0.26 -10.86 -14.16
N LYS A 7 0.32 -9.54 -14.30
CA LYS A 7 0.41 -8.62 -13.15
C LYS A 7 -1.00 -8.35 -12.62
N ASP A 8 -1.16 -8.40 -11.31
CA ASP A 8 -2.34 -7.86 -10.60
C ASP A 8 -1.84 -6.68 -9.78
N VAL A 9 -2.34 -5.48 -10.11
CA VAL A 9 -1.89 -4.22 -9.51
C VAL A 9 -3.12 -3.37 -9.24
N LEU A 10 -3.16 -2.77 -8.06
CA LEU A 10 -4.10 -1.71 -7.72
C LEU A 10 -3.32 -0.55 -7.11
N GLU A 11 -3.66 0.66 -7.55
CA GLU A 11 -3.18 1.92 -7.00
C GLU A 11 -4.38 2.72 -6.52
N VAL A 12 -4.29 3.24 -5.29
CA VAL A 12 -5.31 4.07 -4.64
C VAL A 12 -4.59 5.26 -4.04
N ARG A 13 -5.04 6.48 -4.36
CA ARG A 13 -4.52 7.71 -3.78
C ARG A 13 -5.51 8.22 -2.72
N LEU A 14 -4.99 8.56 -1.55
CA LEU A 14 -5.74 9.13 -0.44
C LEU A 14 -5.16 10.49 -0.07
N GLY A 15 -6.01 11.50 0.08
CA GLY A 15 -5.68 12.71 0.81
C GLY A 15 -5.84 12.46 2.31
N THR A 16 -5.02 13.09 3.13
CA THR A 16 -4.99 12.91 4.59
C THR A 16 -4.69 14.26 5.26
N GLU A 17 -5.40 14.59 6.35
CA GLU A 17 -5.11 15.78 7.15
C GLU A 17 -3.74 15.70 7.86
N PRO A 18 -3.31 14.53 8.42
CA PRO A 18 -1.96 14.35 8.93
C PRO A 18 -0.86 14.93 8.05
N ALA A 19 -0.01 15.76 8.66
CA ALA A 19 1.19 16.26 8.03
C ALA A 19 2.12 15.10 7.58
N PRO A 20 3.00 15.30 6.59
CA PRO A 20 3.76 14.21 5.96
C PRO A 20 4.56 13.32 6.92
N ASP A 21 5.10 13.88 8.01
CA ASP A 21 5.82 13.11 9.02
C ASP A 21 4.87 12.23 9.87
N ALA A 22 3.69 12.74 10.21
CA ALA A 22 2.67 11.97 10.91
C ALA A 22 2.08 10.87 10.01
N ALA A 23 1.79 11.20 8.74
CA ALA A 23 1.37 10.24 7.73
C ALA A 23 2.46 9.17 7.47
N SER A 24 3.74 9.55 7.51
CA SER A 24 4.87 8.61 7.42
C SER A 24 4.91 7.64 8.60
N ALA A 25 4.70 8.12 9.82
CA ALA A 25 4.61 7.26 11.00
C ALA A 25 3.41 6.32 10.93
N LEU A 26 2.27 6.80 10.42
CA LEU A 26 1.09 5.98 10.18
C LEU A 26 1.34 4.90 9.11
N ALA A 27 1.99 5.25 8.00
CA ALA A 27 2.34 4.31 6.94
C ALA A 27 3.18 3.13 7.44
N GLN A 28 4.16 3.42 8.30
CA GLN A 28 4.97 2.38 8.94
C GLN A 28 4.12 1.44 9.80
N ARG A 29 3.26 1.97 10.69
CA ARG A 29 2.41 1.15 11.56
C ARG A 29 1.40 0.31 10.79
N VAL A 30 0.72 0.91 9.80
CA VAL A 30 -0.24 0.20 8.94
C VAL A 30 0.47 -0.95 8.24
N LEU A 31 1.66 -0.73 7.67
CA LEU A 31 2.41 -1.78 6.99
C LEU A 31 2.87 -2.90 7.94
N GLU A 32 3.33 -2.55 9.15
CA GLU A 32 3.68 -3.51 10.21
C GLU A 32 2.49 -4.35 10.68
N SER A 33 1.30 -3.76 10.74
CA SER A 33 0.07 -4.47 11.15
C SER A 33 -0.42 -5.47 10.10
N CYS A 34 -0.07 -5.24 8.83
CA CYS A 34 -0.59 -5.99 7.69
C CYS A 34 0.38 -7.05 7.15
N GLY A 35 1.67 -6.90 7.42
CA GLY A 35 2.69 -7.75 6.83
C GLY A 35 4.08 -7.44 7.34
N ARG A 36 5.08 -7.67 6.48
CA ARG A 36 6.49 -7.45 6.82
C ARG A 36 7.02 -6.22 6.09
N PRO A 37 7.37 -5.14 6.81
CA PRO A 37 8.14 -4.04 6.23
C PRO A 37 9.49 -4.52 5.71
N LEU A 38 9.94 -3.95 4.60
CA LEU A 38 11.21 -4.28 3.96
C LEU A 38 12.17 -3.10 3.91
N ALA A 39 11.67 -1.93 3.52
CA ALA A 39 12.51 -0.75 3.34
C ALA A 39 11.69 0.54 3.37
N THR A 40 12.35 1.61 3.75
CA THR A 40 11.87 2.98 3.57
C THR A 40 12.87 3.71 2.71
N VAL A 41 12.41 4.35 1.63
CA VAL A 41 13.27 5.06 0.68
C VAL A 41 12.77 6.50 0.48
N ALA A 42 13.70 7.43 0.32
CA ALA A 42 13.37 8.79 -0.04
C ALA A 42 12.88 8.83 -1.51
N VAL A 43 11.84 9.61 -1.77
CA VAL A 43 11.30 9.87 -3.11
C VAL A 43 11.08 11.38 -3.29
N PRO A 44 10.92 11.89 -4.52
CA PRO A 44 10.57 13.29 -4.72
C PRO A 44 9.32 13.67 -3.92
N GLY A 45 9.43 14.69 -3.07
CA GLY A 45 8.30 15.20 -2.28
C GLY A 45 7.93 14.37 -1.05
N GLY A 46 8.67 13.30 -0.70
CA GLY A 46 8.40 12.53 0.51
C GLY A 46 9.14 11.19 0.64
N ARG A 47 8.44 10.15 1.11
CA ARG A 47 9.01 8.83 1.44
C ARG A 47 8.12 7.70 0.94
N ALA A 48 8.73 6.60 0.49
CA ALA A 48 8.03 5.37 0.16
C ALA A 48 8.38 4.25 1.13
N PHE A 49 7.36 3.55 1.62
CA PHE A 49 7.42 2.44 2.55
C PHE A 49 7.07 1.16 1.80
N LEU A 50 8.01 0.23 1.73
CA LEU A 50 7.87 -1.02 1.00
C LEU A 50 7.70 -2.17 1.97
N GLY A 51 6.75 -3.06 1.68
CA GLY A 51 6.55 -4.28 2.45
C GLY A 51 5.98 -5.41 1.62
N VAL A 52 5.90 -6.58 2.23
CA VAL A 52 5.25 -7.76 1.66
C VAL A 52 4.11 -8.22 2.55
N MET A 53 3.00 -8.57 1.92
CA MET A 53 1.81 -9.06 2.57
C MET A 53 1.44 -10.44 2.03
N GLY A 54 1.07 -11.34 2.94
CA GLY A 54 0.41 -12.58 2.57
C GLY A 54 -1.06 -12.31 2.26
N THR A 55 -1.55 -12.84 1.15
CA THR A 55 -2.94 -12.69 0.70
C THR A 55 -3.55 -14.04 0.38
N GLY A 56 -4.89 -14.09 0.34
CA GLY A 56 -5.64 -15.32 0.10
C GLY A 56 -5.59 -16.29 1.29
N LEU A 57 -5.97 -17.54 1.04
CA LEU A 57 -6.08 -18.56 2.09
C LEU A 57 -4.72 -18.83 2.74
N GLY A 58 -4.64 -18.66 4.06
CA GLY A 58 -3.42 -18.88 4.84
C GLY A 58 -2.29 -17.88 4.56
N GLY A 59 -2.56 -16.77 3.84
CA GLY A 59 -1.54 -15.76 3.52
C GLY A 59 -0.43 -16.25 2.60
N LEU A 60 -0.66 -17.32 1.84
CA LEU A 60 0.39 -17.99 1.06
C LEU A 60 0.72 -17.28 -0.26
N ASN A 61 -0.15 -16.38 -0.73
CA ASN A 61 0.12 -15.61 -1.95
C ASN A 61 0.70 -14.24 -1.61
N LEU A 62 1.94 -13.99 -2.01
CA LEU A 62 2.63 -12.76 -1.66
C LEU A 62 2.26 -11.60 -2.61
N ALA A 63 1.95 -10.46 -2.01
CA ALA A 63 1.85 -9.18 -2.67
C ALA A 63 2.93 -8.22 -2.13
N VAL A 64 3.53 -7.45 -3.02
CA VAL A 64 4.36 -6.30 -2.63
C VAL A 64 3.45 -5.10 -2.48
N VAL A 65 3.60 -4.38 -1.38
CA VAL A 65 2.90 -3.12 -1.13
C VAL A 65 3.92 -1.99 -1.07
N THR A 66 3.55 -0.85 -1.64
CA THR A 66 4.28 0.41 -1.51
C THR A 66 3.30 1.49 -1.08
N LEU A 67 3.57 2.13 0.06
CA LEU A 67 2.87 3.34 0.50
C LEU A 67 3.80 4.52 0.24
N THR A 68 3.40 5.45 -0.62
CA THR A 68 4.17 6.66 -0.89
C THR A 68 3.49 7.84 -0.26
N VAL A 69 4.14 8.43 0.74
CA VAL A 69 3.67 9.60 1.47
C VAL A 69 4.35 10.83 0.90
N THR A 70 3.57 11.82 0.46
CA THR A 70 4.06 13.10 -0.05
C THR A 70 3.36 14.28 0.61
N ALA A 71 4.01 15.44 0.63
CA ALA A 71 3.38 16.68 1.06
C ALA A 71 2.27 17.13 0.10
N ALA A 72 1.20 17.68 0.65
CA ALA A 72 0.09 18.30 -0.07
C ALA A 72 -0.37 19.57 0.66
N ASP A 73 -1.09 20.44 -0.05
CA ASP A 73 -1.59 21.68 0.55
C ASP A 73 -2.61 21.36 1.66
N GLY A 74 -2.26 21.74 2.90
CA GLY A 74 -3.12 21.50 4.07
C GLY A 74 -3.02 20.11 4.70
N GLY A 75 -2.08 19.25 4.28
CA GLY A 75 -1.90 17.92 4.85
C GLY A 75 -0.86 17.06 4.13
N GLY A 76 -1.20 15.80 3.88
CA GLY A 76 -0.41 14.85 3.11
C GLY A 76 -1.25 14.12 2.06
N THR A 77 -0.56 13.46 1.14
CA THR A 77 -1.16 12.49 0.22
C THR A 77 -0.46 11.16 0.40
N VAL A 78 -1.22 10.07 0.36
CA VAL A 78 -0.70 8.70 0.37
C VAL A 78 -1.15 7.96 -0.87
N LEU A 79 -0.18 7.55 -1.68
CA LEU A 79 -0.40 6.59 -2.76
C LEU A 79 -0.14 5.18 -2.24
N VAL A 80 -1.20 4.39 -2.13
CA VAL A 80 -1.14 2.97 -1.81
C VAL A 80 -1.07 2.18 -3.11
N ARG A 81 -0.05 1.32 -3.25
CA ARG A 81 0.12 0.45 -4.40
C ARG A 81 0.32 -0.99 -3.95
N GLY A 82 -0.59 -1.88 -4.32
CA GLY A 82 -0.43 -3.32 -4.15
C GLY A 82 -0.12 -3.99 -5.49
N ALA A 83 0.85 -4.89 -5.52
CA ALA A 83 1.27 -5.60 -6.73
C ALA A 83 1.62 -7.06 -6.46
N ALA A 84 1.02 -7.96 -7.24
CA ALA A 84 1.30 -9.40 -7.18
C ALA A 84 1.47 -10.00 -8.59
N LYS A 85 1.97 -11.23 -8.64
CA LYS A 85 1.99 -12.06 -9.84
C LYS A 85 0.85 -13.07 -9.78
N GLU A 86 0.12 -13.20 -10.88
CA GLU A 86 -1.00 -14.12 -11.00
C GLU A 86 -0.61 -15.37 -11.77
N GLY A 87 -0.94 -16.52 -11.18
CA GLY A 87 -0.77 -17.85 -11.75
C GLY A 87 -1.96 -18.30 -12.59
N LEU A 88 -2.21 -19.62 -12.64
CA LEU A 88 -3.36 -20.20 -13.33
C LEU A 88 -4.69 -19.81 -12.69
N ILE A 89 -4.70 -19.67 -11.37
CA ILE A 89 -5.86 -19.23 -10.58
C ILE A 89 -5.64 -17.77 -10.21
N LYS A 90 -6.58 -16.91 -10.57
CA LYS A 90 -6.54 -15.49 -10.20
C LYS A 90 -6.95 -15.34 -8.74
N GLN A 91 -6.06 -14.81 -7.92
CA GLN A 91 -6.34 -14.57 -6.49
C GLN A 91 -6.43 -13.09 -6.12
N HIS A 92 -6.06 -12.20 -7.06
CA HIS A 92 -6.12 -10.75 -6.89
C HIS A 92 -5.30 -10.27 -5.68
N GLY A 93 -4.09 -10.83 -5.53
CA GLY A 93 -3.26 -10.57 -4.36
C GLY A 93 -2.82 -9.11 -4.26
N GLY A 94 -2.49 -8.48 -5.39
CA GLY A 94 -2.10 -7.07 -5.42
C GLY A 94 -3.27 -6.16 -5.05
N ARG A 95 -4.43 -6.40 -5.65
CA ARG A 95 -5.67 -5.69 -5.32
C ARG A 95 -6.05 -5.85 -3.84
N ARG A 96 -6.13 -7.08 -3.34
CA ARG A 96 -6.52 -7.36 -1.95
C ARG A 96 -5.57 -6.73 -0.94
N ALA A 97 -4.26 -6.75 -1.22
CA ALA A 97 -3.28 -6.10 -0.36
C ALA A 97 -3.46 -4.58 -0.32
N ALA A 98 -3.72 -3.94 -1.46
CA ALA A 98 -4.02 -2.51 -1.51
C ALA A 98 -5.32 -2.17 -0.76
N GLU A 99 -6.39 -2.95 -0.98
CA GLU A 99 -7.67 -2.77 -0.30
C GLU A 99 -7.56 -2.92 1.22
N GLU A 100 -6.83 -3.93 1.72
CA GLU A 100 -6.58 -4.10 3.15
C GLU A 100 -5.80 -2.92 3.73
N ILE A 101 -4.76 -2.45 3.05
CA ILE A 101 -3.98 -1.29 3.50
C ILE A 101 -4.83 -0.02 3.54
N VAL A 102 -5.66 0.21 2.52
CA VAL A 102 -6.59 1.35 2.49
C VAL A 102 -7.60 1.24 3.64
N SER A 103 -8.17 0.06 3.87
CA SER A 103 -9.10 -0.19 4.97
C SER A 103 -8.46 0.13 6.33
N ARG A 104 -7.21 -0.31 6.56
CA ARG A 104 -6.45 -0.06 7.79
C ARG A 104 -6.08 1.41 7.94
N TRP A 105 -5.69 2.05 6.85
CA TRP A 105 -5.41 3.47 6.84
C TRP A 105 -6.62 4.27 7.28
N LEU A 106 -7.78 4.05 6.65
CA LEU A 106 -9.03 4.75 6.99
C LEU A 106 -9.51 4.47 8.42
N ALA A 107 -9.17 3.30 8.98
CA ALA A 107 -9.48 2.99 10.37
C ALA A 107 -8.61 3.77 11.38
N GLU A 108 -7.34 4.05 11.05
CA GLU A 108 -6.43 4.85 11.88
C GLU A 108 -6.52 6.36 11.60
N ASP A 109 -6.89 6.73 10.37
CA ASP A 109 -7.13 8.11 9.93
C ASP A 109 -8.51 8.19 9.25
N PRO A 110 -9.58 8.37 10.04
CA PRO A 110 -10.94 8.51 9.51
C PRO A 110 -11.16 9.84 8.76
N THR A 111 -10.20 10.76 8.79
CA THR A 111 -10.27 12.01 8.02
C THR A 111 -9.81 11.81 6.58
N ALA A 112 -9.11 10.72 6.25
CA ALA A 112 -8.62 10.50 4.89
C ALA A 112 -9.74 10.28 3.87
N TRP A 113 -9.52 10.75 2.64
CA TRP A 113 -10.48 10.67 1.54
C TRP A 113 -9.82 10.15 0.26
N PRO A 114 -10.55 9.42 -0.60
CA PRO A 114 -10.04 9.04 -1.92
C PRO A 114 -9.85 10.29 -2.80
N GLU A 115 -8.69 10.40 -3.43
CA GLU A 115 -8.42 11.38 -4.48
C GLU A 115 -8.69 10.74 -5.85
N THR A 116 -9.37 11.48 -6.73
CA THR A 116 -9.60 11.11 -8.14
C THR A 116 -8.38 11.30 -9.02
#